data_AF-A0A3N4L844-F1
#
_entry.id   AF-A0A3N4L844-F1
#
_cell.length_a   1.000
_cell.length_b   1.000
_cell.length_c   1.000
_cell.angle_alpha   90.00
_cell.angle_beta   90.00
_cell.angle_gamma   90.00
#
_symmetry.space_group_name_H-M   'P 1'
#
loop_
_entity.id
_entity.type
_entity.pdbx_description
1 polymer ?
#
loop_
_entity_poly.entity_id
_entity_poly.type
_entity_poly.pdbx_seq_one_letter_code
_entity_poly.pdbx_strand_id
1 'polypeptide(L)'
;MSTVGTLVFCSDCGNLLDSVTGTDRLECEMCGTVTKDPGNKTVTTQSAPSAFPSALRLKKSAVQSLATEDIQTEAEIKQTCPECGREKMWFYTLQLRSADEGATVFYRCECGYRFNTNN
;
A
#
# COMPACT_ATOMS: atom_id res chain seq x y z
N MET A 1 -4.53 16.68 37.61
CA MET A 1 -5.33 16.26 36.44
C MET A 1 -4.44 16.10 35.23
N SER A 2 -4.73 15.12 34.37
CA SER A 2 -4.05 14.93 33.08
C SER A 2 -5.10 14.73 31.99
N THR A 3 -4.98 15.41 30.85
CA THR A 3 -5.96 15.31 29.74
C THR A 3 -5.25 14.93 28.44
N VAL A 4 -5.84 14.00 27.68
CA VAL A 4 -5.33 13.55 26.37
C VAL A 4 -6.50 13.52 25.39
N GLY A 5 -6.53 14.45 24.44
CA GLY A 5 -7.69 14.62 23.55
C GLY A 5 -8.95 14.97 24.35
N THR A 6 -10.01 14.19 24.15
CA THR A 6 -11.28 14.27 24.92
C THR A 6 -11.27 13.48 26.22
N LEU A 7 -10.23 12.68 26.49
CA LEU A 7 -10.18 11.81 27.66
C LEU A 7 -9.55 12.56 28.85
N VAL A 8 -10.12 12.36 30.04
CA VAL A 8 -9.69 12.98 31.29
C VAL A 8 -9.28 11.89 32.28
N PHE A 9 -8.10 12.04 32.89
CA PHE A 9 -7.56 11.08 33.85
C PHE A 9 -7.36 11.73 35.23
N CYS A 10 -7.62 10.93 36.28
CA CYS A 10 -7.31 11.29 37.66
C CYS A 10 -5.79 11.46 37.84
N SER A 11 -5.34 12.54 38.50
CA SER A 11 -3.91 12.71 38.78
C SER A 11 -3.37 11.76 39.83
N ASP A 12 -4.23 11.23 40.68
CA ASP A 12 -3.78 10.59 41.92
C ASP A 12 -3.66 9.08 41.72
N CYS A 13 -4.66 8.46 41.07
CA CYS A 13 -4.66 7.03 40.77
C CYS A 13 -4.56 6.68 39.29
N GLY A 14 -4.59 7.67 38.38
CA GLY A 14 -4.51 7.45 36.93
C GLY A 14 -5.77 6.87 36.27
N ASN A 15 -6.87 6.69 37.00
CA ASN A 15 -8.12 6.17 36.45
C ASN A 15 -8.73 7.12 35.41
N LEU A 16 -9.42 6.58 34.41
CA LEU A 16 -10.22 7.36 33.45
C LEU A 16 -11.45 7.92 34.20
N LEU A 17 -11.70 9.22 34.04
CA LEU A 17 -12.87 9.88 34.61
C LEU A 17 -13.98 9.95 33.56
N ASP A 18 -15.18 9.54 33.96
CA ASP A 18 -16.37 9.68 33.12
C ASP A 18 -16.81 11.13 33.07
N SER A 19 -16.73 11.74 31.89
CA SER A 19 -17.27 13.08 31.66
C SER A 19 -18.80 13.01 31.61
N VAL A 20 -19.46 13.27 32.73
CA VAL A 20 -20.92 13.36 32.79
C VAL A 20 -21.35 14.71 32.21
N THR A 21 -22.12 14.68 31.13
CA THR A 21 -22.60 15.89 30.46
C THR A 21 -23.44 16.73 31.43
N GLY A 22 -22.94 17.92 31.79
CA GLY A 22 -23.70 18.92 32.57
C GLY A 22 -23.29 19.11 34.03
N THR A 23 -22.20 18.47 34.50
CA THR A 23 -21.67 18.69 35.85
C THR A 23 -20.26 19.29 35.81
N ASP A 24 -20.03 20.40 36.51
CA ASP A 24 -18.70 21.06 36.62
C ASP A 24 -17.65 20.26 37.42
N ARG A 25 -18.01 19.08 37.90
CA ARG A 25 -17.21 18.24 38.81
C ARG A 25 -17.25 16.78 38.36
N LEU A 26 -16.07 16.19 38.32
CA LEU A 26 -15.80 14.79 38.01
C LEU A 26 -15.24 14.13 39.27
N GLU A 27 -15.87 13.06 39.74
CA GLU A 27 -15.41 12.28 40.88
C GLU A 27 -14.75 10.99 40.40
N CYS A 28 -13.61 10.64 40.98
CA CYS A 28 -12.93 9.40 40.66
C CYS A 28 -13.51 8.23 41.48
N GLU A 29 -14.13 7.25 40.82
CA GLU A 29 -14.69 6.07 41.48
C GLU A 29 -13.66 5.20 42.22
N MET A 30 -12.37 5.33 41.87
CA MET A 30 -11.30 4.49 42.43
C MET A 30 -10.65 5.09 43.69
N CYS A 31 -10.58 6.42 43.80
CA CYS A 31 -9.86 7.08 44.90
C CYS A 31 -10.66 8.21 45.58
N GLY A 32 -11.85 8.55 45.07
CA GLY A 32 -12.70 9.61 45.60
C GLY A 32 -12.23 11.03 45.28
N THR A 33 -11.12 11.21 44.56
CA THR A 33 -10.63 12.56 44.21
C THR A 33 -11.63 13.27 43.30
N VAL A 34 -12.09 14.45 43.73
CA VAL A 34 -12.98 15.32 42.97
C VAL A 34 -12.17 16.36 42.18
N THR A 35 -12.48 16.45 40.92
CA THR A 35 -11.75 17.19 39.90
C THR A 35 -12.72 18.08 39.12
N LYS A 36 -12.33 19.28 38.68
CA LYS A 36 -13.20 20.12 37.83
C LYS A 36 -13.24 19.59 36.40
N ASP A 37 -14.39 19.64 35.75
CA ASP A 37 -14.50 19.28 34.33
C ASP A 37 -13.69 20.29 33.48
N PRO A 38 -12.71 19.83 32.66
CA PRO A 38 -11.95 20.69 31.77
C PRO A 38 -12.78 21.29 30.62
N GLY A 39 -14.05 20.91 30.47
CA GLY A 39 -14.93 21.39 29.42
C GLY A 39 -14.71 20.67 28.10
N ASN A 40 -15.55 21.01 27.11
CA ASN A 40 -15.64 20.25 25.87
C ASN A 40 -14.42 20.52 24.97
N LYS A 41 -13.54 19.52 24.81
CA LYS A 41 -12.41 19.58 23.87
C LYS A 41 -12.82 19.03 22.52
N THR A 42 -12.66 19.83 21.46
CA THR A 42 -12.96 19.38 20.10
C THR A 42 -11.85 18.48 19.56
N VAL A 43 -12.20 17.27 19.12
CA VAL A 43 -11.30 16.38 18.39
C VAL A 43 -11.62 16.45 16.90
N THR A 44 -10.64 16.82 16.10
CA THR A 44 -10.75 16.79 14.64
C THR A 44 -10.22 15.46 14.12
N THR A 45 -11.09 14.65 13.51
CA THR A 45 -10.69 13.44 12.81
C THR A 45 -10.56 13.71 11.32
N GLN A 46 -9.61 13.03 10.67
CA GLN A 46 -9.46 13.05 9.23
C GLN A 46 -9.48 11.61 8.70
N SER A 47 -10.00 11.42 7.50
CA SER A 47 -9.99 10.12 6.84
C SER A 47 -8.56 9.71 6.49
N ALA A 48 -8.29 8.41 6.54
CA ALA A 48 -6.99 7.89 6.19
C ALA A 48 -6.66 8.20 4.71
N PRO A 49 -5.38 8.49 4.38
CA PRO A 49 -4.95 8.68 2.99
C PRO A 49 -5.18 7.47 2.09
N SER A 50 -5.49 6.30 2.65
CA SER A 50 -5.84 5.07 1.94
C SER A 50 -7.35 4.79 1.89
N ALA A 51 -8.20 5.52 2.61
CA ALA A 51 -9.63 5.22 2.75
C ALA A 51 -10.44 5.19 1.43
N PHE A 52 -10.04 5.99 0.42
CA PHE A 52 -10.77 6.14 -0.85
C PHE A 52 -9.86 5.92 -2.07
N PRO A 53 -9.48 4.67 -2.40
CA PRO A 53 -8.65 4.38 -3.56
C PRO A 53 -9.39 4.79 -4.85
N SER A 54 -8.74 5.60 -5.70
CA SER A 54 -9.29 6.04 -6.98
C SER A 54 -8.17 6.39 -7.95
N ALA A 55 -8.46 6.33 -9.27
CA ALA A 55 -7.51 6.73 -10.30
C ALA A 55 -7.04 8.18 -10.15
N LEU A 56 -7.94 9.10 -9.76
CA LEU A 56 -7.59 10.49 -9.48
C LEU A 56 -6.65 10.63 -8.28
N ARG A 57 -6.83 9.80 -7.24
CA ARG A 57 -5.94 9.82 -6.08
C ARG A 57 -4.58 9.19 -6.39
N LEU A 58 -4.54 8.14 -7.21
CA LEU A 58 -3.30 7.54 -7.69
C LEU A 58 -2.46 8.56 -8.49
N LYS A 59 -3.11 9.38 -9.33
CA LYS A 59 -2.46 10.50 -10.05
C LYS A 59 -1.90 11.61 -9.15
N LYS A 60 -2.34 11.69 -7.89
CA LYS A 60 -1.78 12.62 -6.89
C LYS A 60 -0.56 12.04 -6.15
N SER A 61 -0.22 10.77 -6.38
CA SER A 61 0.98 10.15 -5.82
C SER A 61 2.24 10.78 -6.45
N ALA A 62 3.27 11.02 -5.63
CA ALA A 62 4.59 11.43 -6.12
C ALA A 62 5.35 10.28 -6.79
N VAL A 63 4.87 9.04 -6.64
CA VAL A 63 5.43 7.85 -7.28
C VAL A 63 4.65 7.53 -8.54
N GLN A 64 5.34 7.39 -9.68
CA GLN A 64 4.74 6.92 -10.92
C GLN A 64 4.38 5.45 -10.81
N SER A 65 3.10 5.13 -10.99
CA SER A 65 2.65 3.79 -11.33
C SER A 65 2.88 3.56 -12.82
N LEU A 66 3.84 2.69 -13.17
CA LEU A 66 4.06 2.31 -14.57
C LEU A 66 2.88 1.49 -15.09
N ALA A 67 2.48 1.74 -16.34
CA ALA A 67 1.53 0.86 -17.01
C ALA A 67 2.24 -0.47 -17.33
N THR A 68 1.52 -1.58 -17.30
CA THR A 68 2.08 -2.90 -17.63
C THR A 68 2.72 -2.93 -19.02
N GLU A 69 2.23 -2.08 -19.93
CA GLU A 69 2.73 -1.91 -21.30
C GLU A 69 4.11 -1.24 -21.36
N ASP A 70 4.46 -0.42 -20.38
CA ASP A 70 5.75 0.30 -20.31
C ASP A 70 6.87 -0.58 -19.73
N ILE A 71 6.52 -1.72 -19.13
CA ILE A 71 7.49 -2.62 -18.49
C ILE A 71 7.99 -3.61 -19.54
N GLN A 72 9.03 -3.20 -20.28
CA GLN A 72 9.73 -4.09 -21.19
C GLN A 72 10.77 -4.93 -20.43
N THR A 73 10.37 -6.12 -19.99
CA THR A 73 11.26 -7.06 -19.26
C THR A 73 12.13 -7.92 -20.19
N GLU A 74 11.94 -7.81 -21.51
CA GLU A 74 12.56 -8.70 -22.48
C GLU A 74 13.76 -8.08 -23.15
N ALA A 75 14.83 -8.87 -23.29
CA ALA A 75 16.04 -8.46 -23.97
C ALA A 75 15.92 -8.69 -25.50
N GLU A 76 16.64 -7.90 -26.29
CA GLU A 76 16.67 -8.04 -27.75
C GLU A 76 17.83 -8.95 -28.20
N ILE A 77 17.57 -9.82 -29.18
CA ILE A 77 18.56 -10.71 -29.80
C ILE A 77 18.50 -10.61 -31.32
N LYS A 78 19.65 -10.84 -31.97
CA LYS A 78 19.75 -10.99 -33.43
C LYS A 78 19.27 -12.38 -33.84
N GLN A 79 17.96 -12.52 -34.03
CA GLN A 79 17.34 -13.75 -34.52
C GLN A 79 16.29 -13.38 -35.57
N THR A 80 16.38 -14.01 -36.74
CA THR A 80 15.48 -13.69 -37.85
C THR A 80 14.10 -14.30 -37.62
N CYS A 81 13.06 -13.47 -37.66
CA CYS A 81 11.68 -13.92 -37.54
C CYS A 81 11.27 -14.74 -38.78
N PRO A 82 10.76 -15.97 -38.62
CA PRO A 82 10.38 -16.82 -39.74
C PRO A 82 9.11 -16.33 -40.48
N GLU A 83 8.29 -15.49 -39.84
CA GLU A 83 7.04 -15.00 -40.43
C GLU A 83 7.22 -13.69 -41.21
N CYS A 84 7.97 -12.71 -40.67
CA CYS A 84 8.11 -11.38 -41.27
C CYS A 84 9.54 -11.01 -41.71
N GLY A 85 10.54 -11.86 -41.45
CA GLY A 85 11.91 -11.66 -41.90
C GLY A 85 12.73 -10.59 -41.16
N ARG A 86 12.21 -9.97 -40.08
CA ARG A 86 12.99 -9.04 -39.25
C ARG A 86 14.16 -9.75 -38.58
N GLU A 87 15.33 -9.10 -38.54
CA GLU A 87 16.58 -9.67 -38.00
C GLU A 87 16.67 -9.67 -36.46
N LYS A 88 15.75 -8.99 -35.78
CA LYS A 88 15.77 -8.76 -34.34
C LYS A 88 14.45 -9.21 -33.72
N MET A 89 14.56 -9.88 -32.58
CA MET A 89 13.43 -10.36 -31.79
C MET A 89 13.69 -10.12 -30.29
N TRP A 90 12.63 -10.02 -29.51
CA TRP A 90 12.74 -10.03 -28.05
C TRP A 90 12.75 -11.46 -27.54
N PHE A 91 13.43 -11.70 -26.43
CA PHE A 91 13.44 -12.99 -25.77
C PHE A 91 13.41 -12.87 -24.24
N TYR A 92 12.90 -13.93 -23.61
CA TYR A 92 13.01 -14.18 -22.18
C TYR A 92 13.14 -15.69 -21.94
N THR A 93 13.71 -16.07 -20.81
CA THR A 93 13.96 -17.47 -20.46
C THR A 93 13.17 -17.87 -19.22
N LEU A 94 12.54 -19.05 -19.25
CA LEU A 94 11.90 -19.65 -18.08
C LEU A 94 12.30 -21.12 -17.98
N GLN A 95 12.53 -21.60 -16.75
CA GLN A 95 12.71 -23.01 -16.50
C GLN A 95 11.34 -23.67 -16.36
N LEU A 96 10.98 -24.52 -17.32
CA LEU A 96 9.70 -25.24 -17.33
C LEU A 96 9.86 -26.71 -16.94
N ARG A 97 11.10 -27.20 -16.85
CA ARG A 97 11.43 -28.60 -16.66
C ARG A 97 12.29 -28.80 -15.43
N SER A 98 12.74 -30.03 -15.24
CA SER A 98 13.65 -30.41 -14.15
C SER A 98 14.89 -29.51 -14.14
N ALA A 99 15.48 -29.32 -12.96
CA ALA A 99 16.67 -28.47 -12.81
C ALA A 99 17.90 -28.95 -13.62
N ASP A 100 17.88 -30.21 -14.06
CA ASP A 100 18.94 -30.84 -14.88
C ASP A 100 18.79 -30.55 -16.39
N GLU A 101 17.66 -29.97 -16.81
CA GLU A 101 17.41 -29.64 -18.22
C GLU A 101 17.68 -28.15 -18.50
N GLY A 102 17.98 -27.80 -19.76
CA GLY A 102 18.21 -26.44 -20.17
C GLY A 102 16.96 -25.56 -20.06
N ALA A 103 17.17 -24.24 -19.96
CA ALA A 103 16.07 -23.29 -19.89
C ALA A 103 15.29 -23.23 -21.21
N THR A 104 13.98 -23.04 -21.14
CA THR A 104 13.16 -22.76 -22.32
C THR A 104 13.29 -21.28 -22.67
N VAL A 105 13.71 -21.00 -23.90
CA VAL A 105 13.80 -19.63 -24.43
C VAL A 105 12.53 -19.31 -25.19
N PHE A 106 11.86 -18.22 -24.82
CA PHE A 106 10.70 -17.69 -25.52
C PHE A 106 11.13 -16.50 -26.36
N TYR A 107 10.73 -16.50 -27.62
CA TYR A 107 10.98 -15.41 -28.56
C TYR A 107 9.67 -14.74 -28.95
N ARG A 108 9.69 -13.40 -29.01
CA ARG A 108 8.59 -12.57 -29.50
C ARG A 108 9.11 -11.61 -30.57
N CYS A 109 8.44 -11.62 -31.71
CA CYS A 109 8.64 -10.62 -32.76
C CYS A 109 7.67 -9.46 -32.59
N GLU A 110 8.05 -8.30 -33.09
CA GLU A 110 7.20 -7.11 -33.17
C GLU A 110 5.95 -7.31 -34.04
N CYS A 111 6.00 -8.23 -35.01
CA CYS A 111 4.81 -8.58 -35.82
C CYS A 111 3.75 -9.38 -35.05
N GLY A 112 4.01 -9.76 -33.79
CA GLY A 112 3.14 -10.58 -32.97
C GLY A 112 3.48 -12.07 -32.96
N TYR A 113 4.39 -12.53 -33.84
CA TYR A 113 4.84 -13.93 -33.86
C TYR A 113 5.54 -14.31 -32.55
N ARG A 114 5.21 -15.47 -32.01
CA ARG A 114 5.83 -16.02 -30.79
C ARG A 114 6.18 -17.48 -31.01
N PHE A 115 7.37 -17.87 -30.60
CA PHE A 115 7.80 -19.27 -30.59
C PHE A 115 8.73 -19.52 -29.41
N ASN A 116 8.91 -20.78 -29.05
CA ASN A 116 9.85 -21.18 -28.01
C ASN A 116 10.86 -22.19 -28.54
N THR A 117 12.03 -22.22 -27.90
CA THR A 117 13.08 -23.21 -28.16
C THR A 117 13.49 -23.80 -26.82
N ASN A 118 13.54 -25.13 -26.77
CA ASN A 118 14.04 -25.85 -25.60
C ASN A 118 15.52 -26.17 -25.85
N ASN A 119 16.39 -25.74 -24.93
CA ASN A 119 17.82 -26.00 -24.99
C ASN A 119 18.17 -27.25 -24.19
#